data_AF-L0DG71-F1
#
_entry.id   AF-L0DG71-F1
#
_cell.length_a   1.000
_cell.length_b   1.000
_cell.length_c   1.000
_cell.angle_alpha   90.00
_cell.angle_beta   90.00
_cell.angle_gamma   90.00
#
_symmetry.space_group_name_H-M   'P 1'
#
loop_
_entity.id
_entity.type
_entity.pdbx_description
1 polymer ?
#
loop_
_entity_poly.entity_id
_entity_poly.type
_entity_poly.pdbx_seq_one_letter_code
_entity_poly.pdbx_strand_id
1 'polypeptide(L)'
;MDTEAAKVKAAQILADLGMASVPGDWRGCDAIWPALEEMANEGSTVLIKIDGERVGKDDNGRYTVAVSGGPLGENYFRMDTINLEEGLAKAILHFAQARWK
;
A
#
# COMPACT_ATOMS: atom_id res chain seq x y z
N MET A 1 -10.53 -1.80 -9.07
CA MET A 1 -11.17 -1.49 -7.78
C MET A 1 -11.03 0.01 -7.57
N ASP A 2 -12.13 0.66 -7.19
CA ASP A 2 -12.17 2.08 -6.82
C ASP A 2 -11.31 2.34 -5.57
N THR A 3 -10.76 3.55 -5.42
CA THR A 3 -9.81 3.91 -4.35
C THR A 3 -10.40 3.68 -2.97
N GLU A 4 -11.64 4.13 -2.75
CA GLU A 4 -12.32 3.98 -1.46
C GLU A 4 -12.59 2.49 -1.15
N ALA A 5 -13.01 1.71 -2.15
CA ALA A 5 -13.19 0.27 -1.98
C ALA A 5 -11.88 -0.45 -1.62
N ALA A 6 -10.75 -0.02 -2.21
CA ALA A 6 -9.44 -0.58 -1.88
C ALA A 6 -9.03 -0.23 -0.44
N LYS A 7 -9.22 1.02 -0.01
CA LYS A 7 -8.91 1.48 1.35
C LYS A 7 -9.72 0.74 2.40
N VAL A 8 -11.03 0.60 2.20
CA VAL A 8 -11.93 -0.13 3.11
C VAL A 8 -11.50 -1.59 3.21
N LYS A 9 -11.20 -2.24 2.07
CA LYS A 9 -10.78 -3.64 2.09
C LYS A 9 -9.43 -3.83 2.76
N ALA A 10 -8.46 -2.93 2.54
CA ALA A 10 -7.17 -2.98 3.22
C ALA A 10 -7.34 -2.81 4.74
N ALA A 11 -8.11 -1.81 5.18
CA ALA A 11 -8.42 -1.59 6.58
C ALA A 11 -9.06 -2.82 7.24
N GLN A 12 -10.00 -3.48 6.55
CA GLN A 12 -10.65 -4.70 7.04
C GLN A 12 -9.64 -5.83 7.24
N ILE A 13 -8.76 -6.10 6.26
CA ILE A 13 -7.73 -7.15 6.39
C ILE A 13 -6.82 -6.87 7.58
N LEU A 14 -6.38 -5.62 7.76
CA LEU A 14 -5.50 -5.26 8.88
C LEU A 14 -6.18 -5.41 10.24
N ALA A 15 -7.48 -5.13 10.30
CA ALA A 15 -8.29 -5.37 11.50
C ALA A 15 -8.46 -6.88 11.78
N ASP A 16 -8.76 -7.67 10.74
CA ASP A 16 -8.94 -9.13 10.85
C ASP A 16 -7.66 -9.84 11.31
N LEU A 17 -6.50 -9.31 10.92
CA LEU A 17 -5.18 -9.79 11.34
C LEU A 17 -4.75 -9.25 12.72
N GLY A 18 -5.53 -8.36 13.34
CA GLY A 18 -5.19 -7.73 14.62
C GLY A 18 -3.99 -6.78 14.56
N MET A 19 -3.59 -6.33 13.36
CA MET A 19 -2.41 -5.48 13.15
C MET A 19 -2.69 -4.01 13.44
N ALA A 20 -3.86 -3.52 13.02
CA ALA A 20 -4.25 -2.12 13.21
C ALA A 20 -5.76 -1.92 13.18
N SER A 21 -6.26 -0.97 13.97
CA SER A 21 -7.61 -0.44 13.81
C SER A 21 -7.53 0.79 12.90
N VAL A 22 -7.76 0.59 11.60
CA VAL A 22 -7.61 1.62 10.59
C VAL A 22 -8.97 2.30 10.34
N PRO A 23 -9.11 3.62 10.56
CA PRO A 23 -10.34 4.36 10.22
C PRO A 23 -10.64 4.26 8.72
N GLY A 24 -11.91 4.18 8.31
CA GLY A 24 -12.27 4.07 6.89
C GLY A 24 -11.79 5.24 6.02
N ASP A 25 -11.61 6.41 6.61
CA ASP A 25 -11.17 7.65 5.97
C ASP A 25 -9.67 7.97 6.18
N TRP A 26 -8.87 6.96 6.56
CA TRP A 26 -7.44 7.13 6.86
C TRP A 26 -6.67 7.87 5.76
N ARG A 27 -5.62 8.59 6.18
CA ARG A 27 -4.73 9.38 5.31
C ARG A 27 -3.28 9.20 5.69
N GLY A 28 -2.39 9.40 4.73
CA GLY A 28 -0.96 9.22 4.92
C GLY A 28 -0.61 7.79 5.32
N CYS A 29 0.49 7.62 6.05
CA CYS A 29 1.01 6.29 6.36
C CYS A 29 0.74 5.85 7.81
N ASP A 30 0.48 6.77 8.73
CA ASP A 30 0.49 6.48 10.18
C ASP A 30 -0.46 5.34 10.57
N ALA A 31 -1.71 5.39 10.09
CA ALA A 31 -2.72 4.38 10.42
C ALA A 31 -2.37 2.98 9.87
N ILE A 32 -1.60 2.91 8.79
CA ILE A 32 -1.20 1.66 8.12
C ILE A 32 0.27 1.29 8.36
N TRP A 33 1.02 2.10 9.10
CA TRP A 33 2.45 1.90 9.35
C TRP A 33 2.76 0.51 9.93
N PRO A 34 1.99 -0.01 10.92
CA PRO A 34 2.21 -1.36 11.43
C PRO A 34 2.16 -2.45 10.35
N ALA A 35 1.32 -2.27 9.32
CA ALA A 35 1.25 -3.22 8.21
C ALA A 35 2.52 -3.16 7.35
N LEU A 36 3.06 -1.97 7.10
CA LEU A 36 4.29 -1.81 6.32
C LEU A 36 5.50 -2.43 7.04
N GLU A 37 5.59 -2.23 8.36
CA GLU A 37 6.59 -2.87 9.21
C GLU A 37 6.44 -4.39 9.17
N GLU A 38 5.21 -4.91 9.24
CA GLU A 38 5.02 -6.37 9.18
C GLU A 38 5.40 -6.95 7.80
N MET A 39 5.06 -6.27 6.70
CA MET A 39 5.53 -6.66 5.36
C MET A 39 7.06 -6.72 5.30
N ALA A 40 7.73 -5.77 5.96
CA ALA A 40 9.18 -5.73 6.05
C ALA A 40 9.76 -6.85 6.95
N ASN A 41 9.13 -7.13 8.08
CA ASN A 41 9.48 -8.25 8.96
C ASN A 41 9.39 -9.60 8.25
N GLU A 42 8.48 -9.71 7.28
CA GLU A 42 8.34 -10.88 6.42
C GLU A 42 9.35 -10.92 5.25
N GLY A 43 10.30 -9.98 5.21
CA GLY A 43 11.40 -9.96 4.24
C GLY A 43 11.09 -9.18 2.96
N SER A 44 10.03 -8.37 2.94
CA SER A 44 9.72 -7.51 1.80
C SER A 44 10.38 -6.14 1.94
N THR A 45 10.64 -5.49 0.81
CA THR A 45 10.96 -4.08 0.74
C THR A 45 9.69 -3.31 0.40
N VAL A 46 9.39 -2.26 1.17
CA VAL A 46 8.32 -1.30 0.87
C VAL A 46 8.95 0.04 0.49
N LEU A 47 8.59 0.57 -0.68
CA LEU A 47 9.03 1.87 -1.17
C LEU A 47 7.83 2.81 -1.32
N ILE A 48 7.93 3.99 -0.73
CA ILE A 48 7.03 5.11 -0.98
C ILE A 48 7.89 6.27 -1.47
N LYS A 49 7.73 6.65 -2.75
CA LYS A 49 8.42 7.78 -3.36
C LYS A 49 7.45 8.94 -3.53
N ILE A 50 7.91 10.15 -3.22
CA ILE A 50 7.26 11.40 -3.59
C ILE A 50 8.16 12.11 -4.60
N ASP A 51 7.67 12.29 -5.81
CA ASP A 51 8.38 12.89 -6.93
C ASP A 51 7.91 14.33 -7.14
N GLY A 52 8.79 15.29 -6.82
CA GLY A 52 8.49 16.72 -6.88
C GLY A 52 8.40 17.30 -8.29
N GLU A 53 8.88 16.57 -9.30
CA GLU A 53 8.83 16.99 -10.70
C GLU A 53 7.53 16.56 -11.39
N ARG A 54 6.85 15.54 -10.85
CA ARG A 54 5.57 15.01 -11.37
C ARG A 54 4.36 15.72 -10.78
N VAL A 55 4.17 16.97 -11.17
CA VAL A 55 3.07 17.83 -10.71
C VAL A 55 2.02 18.11 -11.79
N GLY A 56 2.27 17.68 -13.03
CA GLY A 56 1.40 17.89 -14.16
C GLY A 56 0.20 16.94 -14.16
N LYS A 57 -0.90 17.40 -14.75
CA LYS A 57 -2.09 16.57 -15.03
C LYS A 57 -1.83 15.44 -16.04
N ASP A 58 -0.76 15.56 -16.81
CA ASP A 58 -0.34 14.60 -17.83
C ASP A 58 0.68 13.58 -17.28
N ASP A 59 1.12 13.75 -16.02
CA ASP A 59 1.95 12.78 -15.33
C ASP A 59 1.10 11.63 -14.75
N ASN A 60 1.73 10.48 -14.54
CA ASN A 60 1.10 9.33 -13.87
C ASN A 60 0.95 9.53 -12.34
N GLY A 61 1.18 10.75 -11.86
CA GLY A 61 1.09 11.15 -10.47
C GLY A 61 2.41 11.14 -9.70
N ARG A 62 2.42 11.92 -8.62
CA ARG A 62 3.62 12.24 -7.82
C ARG A 62 4.09 11.09 -6.94
N TYR A 63 3.24 10.10 -6.67
CA TYR A 63 3.58 9.00 -5.78
C TYR A 63 3.99 7.77 -6.59
N THR A 64 5.03 7.08 -6.14
CA THR A 64 5.28 5.69 -6.52
C THR A 64 5.25 4.84 -5.27
N VAL A 65 4.38 3.83 -5.24
CA VAL A 65 4.37 2.80 -4.19
C VAL A 65 4.82 1.48 -4.81
N ALA A 66 5.80 0.83 -4.20
CA ALA A 66 6.28 -0.47 -4.64
C ALA A 66 6.55 -1.41 -3.47
N VAL A 67 6.29 -2.70 -3.69
CA VAL A 67 6.55 -3.77 -2.72
C VAL A 67 7.21 -4.93 -3.45
N SER A 68 8.33 -5.43 -2.94
CA SER A 68 9.09 -6.51 -3.59
C SER A 68 9.79 -7.40 -2.57
N GLY A 69 10.17 -8.61 -2.97
CA GLY A 69 10.89 -9.54 -2.10
C GLY A 69 9.98 -10.30 -1.14
N GLY A 70 10.59 -10.97 -0.16
CA GLY A 70 9.86 -11.80 0.80
C GLY A 70 8.92 -12.81 0.11
N PRO A 71 7.69 -12.97 0.63
CA PRO A 71 6.67 -13.87 0.06
C PRO A 71 6.25 -13.56 -1.38
N LEU A 72 6.56 -12.37 -1.91
CA LEU A 72 6.20 -12.01 -3.28
C LEU A 72 7.10 -12.69 -4.32
N GLY A 73 8.33 -13.06 -3.97
CA GLY A 73 9.31 -13.57 -4.93
C GLY A 73 9.45 -12.64 -6.15
N GLU A 74 9.18 -13.15 -7.34
CA GLU A 74 9.21 -12.37 -8.60
C GLU A 74 7.95 -11.50 -8.82
N ASN A 75 6.87 -11.75 -8.07
CA ASN A 75 5.57 -11.07 -8.23
C ASN A 75 5.52 -9.74 -7.45
N TYR A 76 6.45 -8.83 -7.76
CA TYR A 76 6.49 -7.51 -7.13
C TYR A 76 5.29 -6.62 -7.51
N PHE A 77 4.93 -5.71 -6.61
CA PHE A 77 3.94 -4.65 -6.85
C PHE A 77 4.64 -3.33 -7.16
N ARG A 78 4.13 -2.58 -8.13
CA ARG A 78 4.51 -1.19 -8.38
C ARG A 78 3.33 -0.41 -8.95
N MET A 79 3.10 0.78 -8.39
CA MET A 79 2.08 1.70 -8.87
C MET A 79 2.56 3.14 -8.78
N ASP A 80 2.43 3.87 -9.89
CA ASP A 80 2.49 5.33 -9.91
C ASP A 80 1.06 5.87 -9.75
N THR A 81 0.83 6.89 -8.91
CA THR A 81 -0.50 7.46 -8.65
C THR A 81 -0.45 8.90 -8.15
N ILE A 82 -1.54 9.65 -8.35
CA ILE A 82 -1.77 10.98 -7.77
C ILE A 82 -2.25 10.92 -6.31
N ASN A 83 -2.74 9.76 -5.86
CA ASN A 83 -3.33 9.55 -4.54
C ASN A 83 -2.50 8.51 -3.76
N LEU A 84 -1.85 8.95 -2.68
CA LEU A 84 -0.97 8.09 -1.89
C LEU A 84 -1.72 6.90 -1.28
N GLU A 85 -2.90 7.15 -0.73
CA GLU A 85 -3.73 6.15 -0.06
C GLU A 85 -4.19 5.04 -1.02
N GLU A 86 -4.44 5.37 -2.28
CA GLU A 86 -4.74 4.38 -3.32
C GLU A 86 -3.56 3.42 -3.53
N GLY A 87 -2.36 3.98 -3.71
CA GLY A 87 -1.15 3.19 -3.92
C GLY A 87 -0.84 2.28 -2.74
N LEU A 88 -0.95 2.81 -1.52
CA LEU A 88 -0.76 2.07 -0.28
C LEU A 88 -1.80 0.96 -0.09
N ALA A 89 -3.08 1.26 -0.29
CA ALA A 89 -4.14 0.26 -0.17
C ALA A 89 -3.94 -0.90 -1.15
N LYS A 90 -3.65 -0.61 -2.42
CA LYS A 90 -3.41 -1.64 -3.43
C LYS A 90 -2.15 -2.45 -3.16
N ALA A 91 -1.09 -1.83 -2.65
CA ALA A 91 0.12 -2.53 -2.22
C ALA A 91 -0.16 -3.53 -1.08
N ILE A 92 -0.88 -3.11 -0.05
CA ILE A 92 -1.28 -3.96 1.08
C ILE A 92 -2.14 -5.12 0.58
N LEU A 93 -3.13 -4.85 -0.28
CA LEU A 93 -4.00 -5.89 -0.83
C LEU A 93 -3.25 -6.90 -1.69
N HIS A 94 -2.30 -6.44 -2.51
CA HIS A 94 -1.44 -7.32 -3.32
C HIS A 94 -0.60 -8.22 -2.44
N PHE A 95 0.01 -7.67 -1.37
CA PHE A 95 0.78 -8.46 -0.42
C PHE A 95 -0.09 -9.45 0.36
N ALA A 96 -1.25 -9.00 0.84
CA ALA A 96 -2.18 -9.84 1.59
C ALA A 96 -2.60 -11.07 0.78
N GLN A 97 -2.90 -10.91 -0.52
CA GLN A 97 -3.24 -12.03 -1.41
C GLN A 97 -2.13 -13.08 -1.51
N ALA A 98 -0.87 -12.64 -1.49
CA ALA A 98 0.27 -13.56 -1.57
C ALA A 98 0.57 -14.25 -0.24
N ARG A 99 0.26 -13.62 0.91
CA ARG A 99 0.79 -14.07 2.21
C ARG A 99 -0.21 -14.18 3.36
N TRP A 100 -1.17 -13.28 3.46
CA TRP A 100 -2.08 -13.15 4.61
C TRP A 100 -3.49 -13.68 4.36
N LYS A 101 -3.83 -13.98 3.09
CA LYS A 101 -5.13 -14.36 2.51
C LYS A 101 -5.94 -13.18 1.98
#